data_AF-A0AA46X1C2-F1
#
_entry.id   AF-A0AA46X1C2-F1
#
_cell.length_a   1.000
_cell.length_b   1.000
_cell.length_c   1.000
_cell.angle_alpha   90.00
_cell.angle_beta   90.00
_cell.angle_gamma   90.00
#
_symmetry.space_group_name_H-M   'P 1'
#
loop_
_entity.id
_entity.type
_entity.pdbx_description
1 polymer ?
#
loop_
_entity_poly.entity_id
_entity_poly.type
_entity_poly.pdbx_seq_one_letter_code
_entity_poly.pdbx_strand_id
1 'polypeptide(L)' 'MEEPIEQLPYADWVDQDLLTRELAGNLLDEEIAAERERLARLERGERDEGIVMSRADMERRLAAMVAARAQAQGSTEK' A
#
# COMPACT_ATOMS: atom_id res chain seq x y z
N MET A 1 -17.07 -36.24 10.90
CA MET A 1 -15.90 -36.57 10.07
C MET A 1 -15.15 -35.28 9.90
N GLU A 2 -13.95 -35.17 10.47
CA GLU A 2 -13.07 -34.03 10.20
C GLU A 2 -12.46 -34.24 8.81
N GLU A 3 -12.62 -33.26 7.92
CA GLU A 3 -11.95 -33.27 6.62
C GLU A 3 -10.44 -33.15 6.85
N PRO A 4 -9.61 -33.97 6.17
CA PRO A 4 -8.17 -33.84 6.27
C PRO A 4 -7.75 -32.48 5.70
N ILE A 5 -7.12 -31.65 6.53
CA ILE A 5 -6.52 -30.40 6.09
C ILE A 5 -5.29 -30.76 5.23
N GLU A 6 -5.35 -30.48 3.93
CA GLU A 6 -4.18 -30.57 3.06
C GLU A 6 -3.10 -29.60 3.55
N GLN A 7 -1.95 -30.13 3.92
CA GLN A 7 -0.79 -29.32 4.29
C GLN A 7 0.03 -29.03 3.03
N LEU A 8 0.07 -27.76 2.63
CA LEU A 8 0.94 -27.29 1.57
C LEU A 8 2.42 -27.42 1.99
N PRO A 9 3.31 -27.87 1.10
CA PRO A 9 4.75 -27.80 1.29
C PRO A 9 5.22 -26.39 1.68
N TYR A 10 6.22 -26.29 2.55
CA TYR A 10 6.75 -25.01 3.03
C TYR A 10 7.20 -24.04 1.91
N ALA A 11 7.70 -24.58 0.79
CA ALA A 11 8.10 -23.77 -0.37
C ALA A 11 6.91 -23.00 -0.98
N ASP A 12 5.74 -23.63 -1.04
CA ASP A 12 4.54 -23.02 -1.64
C ASP A 12 3.98 -21.89 -0.75
N TRP A 13 4.26 -21.92 0.57
CA TRP A 13 3.93 -20.83 1.48
C TRP A 13 4.80 -19.59 1.27
N VAL A 14 6.07 -19.76 0.95
CA VAL A 14 6.98 -18.65 0.66
C VAL A 14 6.54 -17.93 -0.61
N ASP A 15 6.19 -18.67 -1.66
CA ASP A 15 5.72 -18.10 -2.92
C ASP A 15 4.37 -17.36 -2.75
N GLN A 16 3.45 -17.89 -1.94
CA GLN A 16 2.20 -17.19 -1.60
C GLN A 16 2.43 -15.90 -0.81
N ASP A 17 3.39 -15.89 0.12
CA ASP A 17 3.76 -14.67 0.86
C ASP A 17 4.38 -13.62 -0.08
N LEU A 18 5.24 -14.03 -1.02
CA LEU A 18 5.80 -13.14 -2.03
C LEU A 18 4.71 -12.53 -2.94
N LEU A 19 3.76 -13.32 -3.42
CA LEU A 19 2.62 -12.84 -4.20
C LEU A 19 1.76 -11.84 -3.40
N THR A 20 1.58 -12.09 -2.10
CA THR A 20 0.84 -11.20 -1.21
C THR A 20 1.58 -9.88 -0.99
N ARG A 21 2.91 -9.92 -0.83
CA ARG A 21 3.76 -8.73 -0.72
C ARG A 21 3.76 -7.91 -2.00
N GLU A 22 3.82 -8.55 -3.16
CA GLU A 22 3.74 -7.87 -4.46
C GLU A 22 2.39 -7.18 -4.64
N LEU A 23 1.29 -7.89 -4.37
CA LEU A 23 -0.06 -7.33 -4.44
C LEU A 23 -0.23 -6.14 -3.48
N ALA A 24 0.21 -6.28 -2.22
CA ALA A 24 0.17 -5.19 -1.24
C ALA A 24 1.02 -3.99 -1.71
N GLY A 25 2.15 -4.24 -2.36
CA GLY A 25 2.99 -3.22 -2.97
C GLY A 25 2.27 -2.46 -4.08
N ASN A 26 1.62 -3.16 -5.00
CA ASN A 26 0.89 -2.56 -6.12
C ASN A 26 -0.30 -1.71 -5.62
N LEU A 27 -1.08 -2.23 -4.66
CA LEU A 27 -2.18 -1.47 -4.05
C LEU A 27 -1.68 -0.20 -3.34
N LEU A 28 -0.52 -0.27 -2.68
CA LEU A 28 0.08 0.89 -2.04
C LEU A 28 0.58 1.93 -3.07
N ASP A 29 1.11 1.49 -4.21
CA ASP A 29 1.51 2.40 -5.31
C ASP A 29 0.29 3.15 -5.88
N GLU A 30 -0.84 2.46 -6.07
CA GLU A 30 -2.10 3.07 -6.50
C GLU A 30 -2.60 4.11 -5.49
N GLU A 31 -2.59 3.79 -4.19
CA GLU A 31 -3.03 4.72 -3.15
C GLU A 31 -2.09 5.94 -3.04
N ILE A 32 -0.77 5.75 -3.19
CA ILE A 32 0.20 6.85 -3.25
C ILE A 32 -0.10 7.78 -4.43
N ALA A 33 -0.42 7.22 -5.61
CA ALA A 33 -0.77 8.01 -6.78
C ALA A 33 -2.07 8.80 -6.56
N ALA A 34 -3.10 8.16 -6.00
CA ALA A 34 -4.36 8.80 -5.69
C ALA A 34 -4.20 9.96 -4.68
N GLU A 35 -3.39 9.77 -3.63
CA GLU A 35 -3.13 10.81 -2.64
C GLU A 35 -2.34 11.99 -3.21
N ARG A 36 -1.39 11.73 -4.13
CA ARG A 36 -0.68 12.78 -4.86
C ARG A 36 -1.64 13.62 -5.72
N GLU A 37 -2.57 12.98 -6.42
CA GLU A 37 -3.58 13.71 -7.20
C GLU A 37 -4.51 14.52 -6.29
N ARG A 38 -4.94 13.96 -5.15
CA ARG A 38 -5.73 14.71 -4.16
C ARG A 38 -5.01 15.97 -3.68
N LEU A 39 -3.71 15.88 -3.38
CA LEU A 39 -2.89 17.05 -3.02
C LEU A 39 -2.77 18.05 -4.18
N ALA A 40 -2.54 17.59 -5.41
CA ALA A 40 -2.44 18.46 -6.58
C ALA A 40 -3.75 19.22 -6.84
N ARG A 41 -4.90 18.54 -6.72
CA ARG A 41 -6.23 19.17 -6.82
C ARG A 41 -6.44 20.24 -5.75
N LEU A 42 -6.04 19.95 -4.50
CA LEU A 42 -6.09 20.91 -3.41
C LEU A 42 -5.22 22.15 -3.69
N GLU A 43 -4.03 21.97 -4.26
CA GLU A 43 -3.14 23.07 -4.65
C GLU A 43 -3.72 23.93 -5.77
N ARG A 44 -4.46 23.32 -6.71
CA ARG A 44 -5.22 24.04 -7.74
C ARG A 44 -6.47 24.76 -7.20
N GLY A 45 -6.77 24.61 -5.91
CA GLY A 45 -7.95 25.19 -5.26
C GLY A 45 -9.26 24.47 -5.63
N GLU A 46 -9.18 23.27 -6.19
CA GLU A 46 -10.36 22.43 -6.41
C GLU A 46 -10.89 22.00 -5.04
N ARG A 47 -12.12 22.40 -4.72
CA ARG A 47 -12.78 21.95 -3.49
C ARG A 47 -13.25 20.51 -3.68
N ASP A 48 -12.66 19.62 -2.92
CA ASP A 48 -13.20 18.29 -2.70
C ASP A 48 -13.95 18.31 -1.37
N GLU A 49 -15.28 18.32 -1.43
CA GLU A 49 -16.15 18.37 -0.25
C GLU A 49 -15.99 17.11 0.64
N GLY A 50 -15.33 16.06 0.14
CA GLY A 50 -14.97 14.87 0.89
C GLY A 50 -13.64 14.95 1.66
N ILE A 51 -12.85 16.02 1.47
CA ILE A 51 -11.57 16.18 2.18
C ILE A 51 -11.82 16.77 3.58
N VAL A 52 -11.73 15.91 4.59
CA VAL A 52 -11.88 16.28 6.02
C VAL A 52 -10.53 16.65 6.67
N MET A 53 -9.42 16.28 6.03
CA MET A 53 -8.06 16.47 6.57
C MET A 53 -7.44 17.81 6.15
N SER A 54 -6.50 18.33 6.95
CA SER A 54 -5.69 19.47 6.52
C SER A 54 -4.66 19.05 5.47
N ARG A 55 -4.20 20.00 4.64
CA ARG A 55 -3.11 19.76 3.68
C ARG A 55 -1.87 19.14 4.34
N ALA A 56 -1.47 19.67 5.50
CA ALA A 56 -0.32 19.18 6.23
C ALA A 56 -0.49 17.72 6.70
N ASP A 57 -1.72 17.32 7.04
CA ASP A 57 -2.01 15.92 7.39
C ASP A 57 -1.90 14.99 6.18
N MET A 58 -2.39 15.42 5.01
CA MET A 58 -2.26 14.66 3.76
C MET A 58 -0.79 14.49 3.34
N GLU A 59 0.02 15.55 3.44
CA GLU A 59 1.46 15.48 3.16
C GLU A 59 2.19 14.50 4.10
N ARG A 60 1.86 14.52 5.40
CA ARG A 60 2.39 13.54 6.37
C ARG A 60 2.00 12.11 6.05
N ARG A 61 0.72 11.89 5.70
CA ARG A 61 0.22 10.57 5.30
C ARG A 61 0.94 10.07 4.05
N LEU A 62 1.07 10.91 3.03
CA LEU A 62 1.79 10.57 1.80
C LEU A 62 3.25 10.18 2.08
N ALA A 63 3.95 10.95 2.91
CA ALA A 63 5.32 10.64 3.31
C ALA A 63 5.42 9.27 4.01
N ALA A 64 4.47 8.95 4.89
CA ALA A 64 4.42 7.65 5.56
C ALA A 64 4.18 6.49 4.58
N MET A 65 3.28 6.65 3.60
CA MET A 65 3.01 5.64 2.57
C MET A 65 4.25 5.38 1.69
N VAL A 66 4.92 6.45 1.26
CA VAL A 66 6.17 6.33 0.48
C VAL A 66 7.26 5.62 1.28
N ALA A 67 7.41 5.92 2.57
CA ALA A 67 8.36 5.26 3.43
C ALA A 67 8.04 3.76 3.63
N ALA A 68 6.76 3.41 3.77
CA ALA A 68 6.31 2.02 3.88
C ALA A 68 6.60 1.25 2.58
N ARG A 69 6.37 1.87 1.41
CA ARG A 69 6.66 1.25 0.12
C ARG A 69 8.15 0.98 -0.08
N ALA A 70 9.00 1.95 0.28
CA ALA A 70 10.45 1.78 0.20
C ALA A 70 10.96 0.65 1.12
N GLN A 71 10.39 0.53 2.32
CA GLN A 71 10.72 -0.57 3.24
C GLN A 71 10.29 -1.94 2.70
N ALA A 72 9.11 -2.00 2.08
CA ALA A 72 8.62 -3.22 1.44
C ALA A 72 9.54 -3.67 0.30
N GLN A 73 10.06 -2.72 -0.51
CA GLN A 73 11.01 -3.03 -1.59
C GLN A 73 12.38 -3.46 -1.07
N GLY A 74 12.95 -2.73 -0.11
CA GLY A 74 14.27 -3.05 0.47
C GLY A 74 14.31 -4.32 1.31
N SER A 75 13.15 -4.84 1.74
CA SER A 75 13.04 -6.16 2.39
C SER A 75 13.10 -7.33 1.41
N THR A 76 13.07 -7.07 0.10
CA THR A 76 13.07 -8.08 -0.98
C THR A 76 14.48 -8.40 -1.48
N GLU A 77 15.48 -7.57 -1.16
CA GLU A 77 16.89 -7.71 -1.61
C GLU A 77 17.82 -8.36 -0.57
N LYS A 78 17.30 -8.85 0.56
CA LYS A 78 18.07 -9.54 1.60
C LYS A 78 17.70 -11.01 1.70
#